data_AF-A0A949MAU8-F1
#
_entry.id   AF-A0A949MAU8-F1
#
_cell.length_a   1.000
_cell.length_b   1.000
_cell.length_c   1.000
_cell.angle_alpha   90.00
_cell.angle_beta   90.00
_cell.angle_gamma   90.00
#
_symmetry.space_group_name_H-M   'P 1'
#
loop_
_entity.id
_entity.type
_entity.pdbx_description
1 polymer ?
#
loop_
_entity_poly.entity_id
_entity_poly.type
_entity_poly.pdbx_seq_one_letter_code
_entity_poly.pdbx_strand_id
1 'polypeptide(L)'
;MKAPLRSVTERHSHDHIRLSGLLLRFESLNETDLVAANSLFNEIRSDLERHIRWEEEILFPIFEKGPGMRDGEPTVVMRQEHRQIKDFLDHIQAALVQQWPAPIADILALQDLFLQHNQKEEHLVFPVLDSLSDQTEHANVFVATESCPDGASRPAHV
;
A
#
# COMPACT_ATOMS: atom_id res chain seq x y z
N MET A 1 22.84 17.02 -10.29
CA MET A 1 22.14 17.27 -9.00
C MET A 1 21.35 16.02 -8.69
N LYS A 2 21.62 15.32 -7.57
CA LYS A 2 20.72 14.25 -7.11
C LYS A 2 19.39 14.92 -6.74
N ALA A 3 18.26 14.33 -7.15
CA ALA A 3 16.96 14.77 -6.66
C ALA A 3 16.97 14.79 -5.12
N PRO A 4 16.28 15.73 -4.46
CA PRO A 4 16.14 15.66 -3.01
C PRO A 4 15.52 14.31 -2.65
N LEU A 5 16.08 13.64 -1.63
CA LEU A 5 15.52 12.42 -1.09
C LEU A 5 14.10 12.75 -0.61
N ARG A 6 13.08 12.18 -1.25
CA ARG A 6 11.68 12.30 -0.79
C ARG A 6 11.53 11.47 0.46
N SER A 7 10.87 11.99 1.50
CA SER A 7 10.69 11.28 2.76
C SER A 7 9.86 9.99 2.57
N VAL A 8 9.97 9.04 3.51
CA VAL A 8 9.15 7.82 3.53
C VAL A 8 7.68 8.21 3.52
N THR A 9 7.29 9.18 4.35
CA THR A 9 5.92 9.73 4.38
C THR A 9 5.48 10.24 3.02
N GLU A 10 6.25 11.12 2.37
CA GLU A 10 5.87 11.72 1.08
C GLU A 10 5.63 10.64 0.00
N ARG A 11 6.51 9.62 -0.06
CA ARG A 11 6.39 8.56 -1.07
C ARG A 11 5.18 7.67 -0.83
N HIS A 12 4.94 7.23 0.40
CA HIS A 12 3.85 6.31 0.70
C HIS A 12 2.50 6.99 0.69
N SER A 13 2.39 8.23 1.20
CA SER A 13 1.14 8.98 1.11
C SER A 13 0.72 9.22 -0.35
N HIS A 14 1.66 9.44 -1.27
CA HIS A 14 1.33 9.47 -2.70
C HIS A 14 0.81 8.13 -3.23
N ASP A 15 1.36 7.01 -2.78
CA ASP A 15 0.87 5.68 -3.18
C ASP A 15 -0.51 5.39 -2.56
N HIS A 16 -0.75 5.76 -1.31
CA HIS A 16 -2.06 5.70 -0.64
C HIS A 16 -3.13 6.47 -1.39
N ILE A 17 -2.85 7.72 -1.76
CA ILE A 17 -3.79 8.57 -2.53
C ILE A 17 -4.09 7.92 -3.89
N ARG A 18 -3.04 7.43 -4.58
CA ARG A 18 -3.18 6.78 -5.88
C ARG A 18 -4.03 5.52 -5.80
N LEU A 19 -3.70 4.59 -4.90
CA LEU A 19 -4.41 3.32 -4.69
C LEU A 19 -5.87 3.56 -4.26
N SER A 20 -6.11 4.52 -3.38
CA SER A 20 -7.48 4.91 -2.98
C SER A 20 -8.28 5.43 -4.17
N GLY A 21 -7.67 6.25 -5.04
CA GLY A 21 -8.30 6.72 -6.27
C GLY A 21 -8.61 5.59 -7.25
N LEU A 22 -7.74 4.58 -7.37
CA LEU A 22 -8.00 3.41 -8.22
C LEU A 22 -9.16 2.57 -7.66
N LEU A 23 -9.24 2.36 -6.34
CA LEU A 23 -10.35 1.64 -5.70
C LEU A 23 -11.71 2.32 -5.94
N LEU A 24 -11.77 3.66 -5.81
CA LEU A 24 -12.98 4.44 -6.12
C LEU A 24 -13.37 4.32 -7.59
N ARG A 25 -12.39 4.35 -8.50
CA ARG A 25 -12.64 4.15 -9.93
C ARG A 25 -13.13 2.73 -10.23
N PHE A 26 -12.55 1.73 -9.58
CA PHE A 26 -13.00 0.34 -9.69
C PHE A 26 -14.45 0.17 -9.25
N GLU A 27 -14.84 0.78 -8.12
CA GLU A 27 -16.23 0.81 -7.67
C GLU A 27 -17.18 1.32 -8.77
N SER A 28 -16.87 2.45 -9.41
CA SER A 28 -17.70 3.00 -10.50
C SER A 28 -17.80 2.10 -11.74
N LEU A 29 -16.78 1.28 -12.00
CA LEU A 29 -16.72 0.37 -13.14
C LEU A 29 -17.36 -0.98 -12.83
N ASN A 30 -17.45 -1.35 -11.55
CA ASN A 30 -17.84 -2.69 -11.11
C ASN A 30 -19.22 -3.11 -11.62
N GLU A 31 -20.16 -2.18 -11.84
CA GLU A 31 -21.49 -2.51 -12.38
C GLU A 31 -21.67 -2.15 -13.87
N THR A 32 -20.68 -1.49 -14.48
CA THR A 32 -20.86 -0.84 -15.80
C THR A 32 -19.99 -1.45 -16.90
N ASP A 33 -18.78 -1.90 -16.59
CA ASP A 33 -17.84 -2.44 -17.57
C ASP A 33 -16.94 -3.51 -16.95
N LEU A 34 -17.32 -4.78 -17.15
CA LEU A 34 -16.58 -5.94 -16.67
C LEU A 34 -15.12 -5.97 -17.15
N VAL A 35 -14.86 -5.56 -18.40
CA VAL A 35 -13.51 -5.65 -18.98
C VAL A 35 -12.61 -4.58 -18.36
N ALA A 36 -13.11 -3.34 -18.27
CA ALA A 36 -12.38 -2.26 -17.61
C ALA A 36 -12.21 -2.53 -16.11
N ALA A 37 -13.25 -3.04 -15.43
CA ALA A 37 -13.19 -3.42 -14.02
C ALA A 37 -12.13 -4.50 -13.76
N ASN A 38 -12.10 -5.57 -14.56
CA ASN A 38 -11.07 -6.61 -14.43
C ASN A 38 -9.65 -6.07 -14.67
N SER A 39 -9.47 -5.26 -15.72
CA SER A 39 -8.16 -4.69 -16.02
C SER A 39 -7.66 -3.80 -14.87
N LEU A 40 -8.53 -2.94 -14.35
CA LEU A 40 -8.19 -2.04 -13.25
C LEU A 40 -7.98 -2.80 -11.93
N PHE A 41 -8.78 -3.83 -11.66
CA PHE A 41 -8.64 -4.64 -10.47
C PHE A 41 -7.30 -5.38 -10.43
N ASN A 42 -6.85 -5.93 -11.56
CA ASN A 42 -5.53 -6.55 -11.66
C ASN A 42 -4.38 -5.57 -11.37
N GLU A 43 -4.52 -4.31 -11.80
CA GLU A 43 -3.58 -3.24 -11.48
C GLU A 43 -3.59 -2.94 -9.97
N ILE A 44 -4.77 -2.73 -9.38
CA ILE A 44 -4.94 -2.49 -7.93
C ILE A 44 -4.31 -3.61 -7.11
N ARG A 45 -4.59 -4.87 -7.46
CA ARG A 45 -4.08 -6.04 -6.75
C ARG A 45 -2.55 -6.09 -6.79
N SER A 46 -1.96 -5.99 -7.99
CA SER A 46 -0.51 -5.98 -8.18
C SER A 46 0.16 -4.87 -7.38
N ASP A 47 -0.47 -3.70 -7.32
CA ASP A 47 0.05 -2.53 -6.64
C ASP A 47 -0.06 -2.61 -5.12
N LEU A 48 -1.21 -3.03 -4.59
CA LEU A 48 -1.38 -3.26 -3.15
C LEU A 48 -0.47 -4.38 -2.63
N GLU A 49 -0.32 -5.47 -3.38
CA GLU A 49 0.59 -6.55 -2.98
C GLU A 49 2.05 -6.08 -2.96
N ARG A 50 2.44 -5.19 -3.88
CA ARG A 50 3.78 -4.59 -3.88
C ARG A 50 3.97 -3.63 -2.70
N HIS A 51 2.98 -2.78 -2.45
CA HIS A 51 2.94 -1.85 -1.33
C HIS A 51 3.15 -2.59 0.00
N ILE A 52 2.30 -3.59 0.27
CA ILE A 52 2.36 -4.43 1.47
C ILE A 52 3.71 -5.15 1.61
N ARG A 53 4.26 -5.72 0.52
CA ARG A 53 5.58 -6.37 0.58
C ARG A 53 6.66 -5.39 1.00
N TRP A 54 6.56 -4.16 0.53
CA TRP A 54 7.55 -3.13 0.82
C TRP A 54 7.52 -2.72 2.29
N GLU A 55 6.33 -2.54 2.85
CA GLU A 55 6.16 -2.35 4.29
C GLU A 55 6.69 -3.54 5.10
N GLU A 56 6.23 -4.75 4.79
CA GLU A 56 6.52 -5.93 5.60
C GLU A 56 7.99 -6.36 5.56
N GLU A 57 8.64 -6.26 4.40
CA GLU A 57 10.01 -6.74 4.18
C GLU A 57 11.06 -5.67 4.44
N ILE A 58 10.72 -4.38 4.28
CA ILE A 58 11.69 -3.28 4.36
C ILE A 58 11.36 -2.33 5.51
N LEU A 59 10.17 -1.72 5.53
CA LEU A 59 9.89 -0.66 6.48
C LEU A 59 9.67 -1.15 7.91
N PHE A 60 8.80 -2.13 8.10
CA PHE A 60 8.47 -2.65 9.43
C PHE A 60 9.71 -3.21 10.14
N PRO A 61 10.63 -3.94 9.48
CA PRO A 61 11.88 -4.37 10.12
C PRO A 61 12.80 -3.21 10.55
N ILE A 62 12.78 -2.08 9.83
CA ILE A 62 13.55 -0.88 10.22
C ILE A 62 12.87 -0.20 11.41
N PHE A 63 11.55 -0.01 11.32
CA PHE A 63 10.73 0.59 12.37
C PHE A 63 10.84 -0.16 13.69
N GLU A 64 10.72 -1.50 13.66
CA GLU A 64 10.80 -2.38 14.84
C GLU A 64 12.17 -2.35 15.53
N LYS A 65 13.24 -1.99 14.82
CA LYS A 65 14.59 -1.82 15.40
C LYS A 65 14.83 -0.43 15.98
N GLY A 66 13.87 0.49 15.83
CA GLY A 66 13.96 1.86 16.33
C GLY A 66 13.93 1.93 17.87
N PRO A 67 14.59 2.94 18.47
CA PRO A 67 14.59 3.13 19.91
C PRO A 67 13.19 3.40 20.45
N GLY A 68 12.79 2.67 21.50
CA GLY A 68 11.46 2.82 22.13
C GLY A 68 10.37 1.90 21.58
N MET A 69 10.63 1.15 20.51
CA MET A 69 9.77 0.06 20.04
C MET A 69 10.02 -1.19 20.88
N ARG A 70 9.29 -1.33 21.99
CA ARG A 70 9.21 -2.60 22.72
C ARG A 70 8.06 -3.42 22.12
N ASP A 71 8.36 -4.68 21.80
CA ASP A 71 7.42 -5.75 21.44
C ASP A 71 6.71 -5.69 20.07
N GLY A 72 7.03 -4.73 19.18
CA GLY A 72 6.56 -4.75 17.78
C GLY A 72 5.03 -4.68 17.60
N GLU A 73 4.30 -4.29 18.64
CA GLU A 73 2.83 -4.33 18.66
C GLU A 73 2.15 -3.56 17.51
N PRO A 74 2.62 -2.35 17.10
CA PRO A 74 1.97 -1.60 16.02
C PRO A 74 2.00 -2.37 14.68
N THR A 75 3.13 -2.98 14.34
CA THR A 75 3.30 -3.68 13.07
C THR A 75 2.66 -5.07 13.07
N VAL A 76 2.35 -5.65 14.24
CA VAL A 76 1.54 -6.87 14.35
C VAL A 76 0.10 -6.61 13.90
N VAL A 77 -0.48 -5.48 14.31
CA VAL A 77 -1.82 -5.06 13.88
C VAL A 77 -1.82 -4.73 12.39
N MET A 78 -0.84 -3.97 11.90
CA MET A 78 -0.72 -3.67 10.46
C MET A 78 -0.67 -4.95 9.61
N ARG A 79 0.13 -5.94 9.99
CA ARG A 79 0.19 -7.24 9.28
C ARG A 79 -1.11 -8.04 9.35
N GLN A 80 -1.93 -7.88 10.39
CA GLN A 80 -3.26 -8.48 10.44
C GLN A 80 -4.19 -7.84 9.40
N GLU A 81 -4.13 -6.51 9.28
CA GLU A 81 -4.93 -5.76 8.30
C GLU A 81 -4.48 -6.04 6.87
N HIS A 82 -3.18 -6.17 6.62
CA HIS A 82 -2.67 -6.62 5.33
C HIS A 82 -3.23 -7.96 4.90
N ARG A 83 -3.42 -8.90 5.84
CA ARG A 83 -4.07 -10.19 5.55
C ARG A 83 -5.54 -9.99 5.19
N GLN A 84 -6.27 -9.17 5.95
CA GLN A 84 -7.67 -8.86 5.65
C GLN A 84 -7.83 -8.16 4.29
N ILE A 85 -6.93 -7.25 3.94
CA ILE A 85 -6.87 -6.60 2.61
C ILE A 85 -6.70 -7.68 1.53
N LYS A 86 -5.74 -8.61 1.70
CA LYS A 86 -5.52 -9.71 0.75
C LYS A 86 -6.75 -10.63 0.63
N ASP A 87 -7.42 -10.92 1.74
CA ASP A 87 -8.65 -11.74 1.74
C ASP A 87 -9.77 -11.05 0.94
N PHE A 88 -9.97 -9.74 1.10
CA PHE A 88 -10.92 -8.99 0.26
C PHE A 88 -10.53 -8.99 -1.22
N LEU A 89 -9.24 -8.84 -1.54
CA LEU A 89 -8.76 -8.92 -2.93
C LEU A 89 -9.05 -10.30 -3.54
N ASP A 90 -8.89 -11.38 -2.78
CA ASP A 90 -9.22 -12.75 -3.24
C ASP A 90 -10.72 -12.93 -3.46
N HIS A 91 -11.57 -12.45 -2.55
CA HIS A 91 -13.02 -12.50 -2.70
C HIS A 91 -13.51 -11.71 -3.92
N ILE A 92 -13.03 -10.48 -4.10
CA ILE A 92 -13.41 -9.66 -5.26
C ILE A 92 -12.93 -10.31 -6.56
N GLN A 93 -11.70 -10.84 -6.60
CA GLN A 93 -11.18 -11.55 -7.77
C GLN A 93 -12.04 -12.75 -8.15
N ALA A 94 -12.47 -13.55 -7.16
CA ALA A 94 -13.34 -14.68 -7.39
C ALA A 94 -14.69 -14.25 -7.96
N ALA A 95 -15.28 -13.18 -7.43
CA ALA A 95 -16.55 -12.65 -7.92
C ALA A 95 -16.44 -12.10 -9.35
N LEU A 96 -15.37 -11.38 -9.69
CA LEU A 96 -15.15 -10.89 -11.06
C LEU A 96 -15.07 -12.02 -12.11
N VAL A 97 -14.71 -13.24 -11.70
CA VAL A 97 -14.63 -14.41 -12.57
C VAL A 97 -15.93 -15.21 -12.58
N GLN A 98 -16.58 -15.37 -11.42
CA GLN A 98 -17.67 -16.33 -11.24
C GLN A 98 -19.06 -15.69 -11.20
N GLN A 99 -19.16 -14.45 -10.72
CA GLN A 99 -20.43 -13.79 -10.44
C GLN A 99 -20.26 -12.26 -10.44
N TRP A 100 -20.18 -11.66 -11.63
CA TRP A 100 -20.13 -10.21 -11.80
C TRP A 100 -21.54 -9.59 -11.72
N PRO A 101 -21.72 -8.42 -11.08
CA PRO A 101 -20.71 -7.57 -10.43
C PRO A 101 -20.17 -8.14 -9.11
N ALA A 102 -18.95 -7.76 -8.73
CA ALA A 102 -18.42 -8.12 -7.43
C ALA A 102 -19.28 -7.49 -6.30
N PRO A 103 -19.42 -8.12 -5.13
CA PRO A 103 -20.24 -7.60 -4.05
C PRO A 103 -19.78 -6.19 -3.63
N ILE A 104 -20.65 -5.19 -3.76
CA ILE A 104 -20.33 -3.80 -3.39
C ILE A 104 -19.91 -3.68 -1.92
N ALA A 105 -20.46 -4.53 -1.04
CA ALA A 105 -20.09 -4.59 0.36
C ALA A 105 -18.60 -4.93 0.58
N ASP A 106 -18.03 -5.85 -0.21
CA ASP A 106 -16.62 -6.22 -0.12
C ASP A 106 -15.72 -5.08 -0.61
N ILE A 107 -16.14 -4.37 -1.66
CA ILE A 107 -15.43 -3.22 -2.21
C ILE A 107 -15.37 -2.08 -1.17
N LEU A 108 -16.51 -1.73 -0.58
CA LEU A 108 -16.59 -0.67 0.43
C LEU A 108 -15.83 -1.05 1.71
N ALA A 109 -15.89 -2.31 2.13
CA ALA A 109 -15.13 -2.79 3.28
C ALA A 109 -13.62 -2.73 3.03
N LEU A 110 -13.15 -3.09 1.83
CA LEU A 110 -11.76 -2.94 1.44
C LEU A 110 -11.31 -1.46 1.45
N GLN A 111 -12.13 -0.56 0.90
CA GLN A 111 -11.83 0.87 0.89
C GLN A 111 -11.72 1.46 2.31
N ASP A 112 -12.66 1.15 3.20
CA ASP A 112 -12.65 1.64 4.58
C ASP A 112 -11.45 1.07 5.35
N LEU A 113 -11.20 -0.23 5.25
CA LEU A 113 -10.05 -0.89 5.87
C LEU A 113 -8.74 -0.26 5.39
N PHE A 114 -8.58 -0.07 4.08
CA PHE A 114 -7.38 0.54 3.51
C PHE A 114 -7.20 1.99 3.98
N LEU A 115 -8.27 2.79 4.05
CA LEU A 115 -8.21 4.15 4.57
C LEU A 115 -7.76 4.20 6.04
N GLN A 116 -8.37 3.37 6.89
CA GLN A 116 -8.03 3.29 8.32
C GLN A 116 -6.59 2.81 8.52
N HIS A 117 -6.16 1.85 7.70
CA HIS A 117 -4.81 1.32 7.68
C HIS A 117 -3.79 2.43 7.36
N ASN A 118 -3.97 3.11 6.22
CA ASN A 118 -3.09 4.19 5.76
C ASN A 118 -2.94 5.30 6.80
N GLN A 119 -4.04 5.67 7.47
CA GLN A 119 -3.99 6.66 8.55
C GLN A 119 -3.09 6.23 9.72
N LYS A 120 -3.06 4.95 10.07
CA LYS A 120 -2.20 4.48 11.16
C LYS A 120 -0.74 4.51 10.75
N GLU A 121 -0.43 4.17 9.51
CA GLU A 121 0.95 4.25 9.01
C GLU A 121 1.45 5.70 8.98
N GLU A 122 0.64 6.62 8.44
CA GLU A 122 1.00 8.03 8.32
C GLU A 122 1.13 8.75 9.66
N HIS A 123 0.36 8.35 10.68
CA HIS A 123 0.43 8.96 12.00
C HIS A 123 1.42 8.29 12.96
N LEU A 124 1.69 6.99 12.79
CA LEU A 124 2.47 6.20 13.77
C LEU A 124 3.79 5.67 13.21
N VAL A 125 3.82 5.22 11.96
CA VAL A 125 4.97 4.46 11.41
C VAL A 125 5.91 5.38 10.64
N PHE A 126 5.41 6.08 9.63
CA PHE A 126 6.25 6.89 8.74
C PHE A 126 6.95 8.07 9.43
N PRO A 127 6.35 8.79 10.40
CA PRO A 127 7.06 9.85 11.12
C PRO A 127 8.30 9.35 11.85
N VAL A 128 8.23 8.14 12.41
CA VAL A 128 9.38 7.51 13.08
C VAL A 128 10.45 7.15 12.05
N LEU A 129 10.06 6.54 10.92
CA LEU A 129 10.98 6.18 9.85
C LEU A 129 11.69 7.40 9.24
N ASP A 130 10.96 8.50 9.04
CA ASP A 130 11.54 9.77 8.58
C ASP A 130 12.55 10.30 9.61
N SER A 131 12.20 10.31 10.90
CA SER A 131 13.13 10.75 11.97
C SER A 131 14.37 9.89 12.11
N LEU A 132 14.28 8.59 11.77
CA LEU A 132 15.43 7.70 11.71
C LEU A 132 16.29 8.06 10.51
N SER A 133 15.70 8.28 9.34
CA SER A 133 16.42 8.59 8.10
C SER A 133 17.20 9.91 8.12
N ASP A 134 16.77 10.88 8.94
CA ASP A 134 17.47 12.16 9.16
C ASP A 134 18.73 12.02 10.04
N GLN A 135 18.86 10.93 10.79
CA GLN A 135 20.05 10.65 11.59
C GLN A 135 21.12 10.00 10.70
N THR A 136 22.32 10.59 10.67
CA THR A 136 23.42 10.28 9.72
C THR A 136 23.90 8.82 9.70
N GLU A 137 23.52 7.99 10.69
CA GLU A 137 23.80 6.55 10.76
C GLU A 137 22.76 5.66 10.03
N HIS A 138 21.63 6.22 9.58
CA HIS A 138 20.48 5.48 9.04
C HIS A 138 20.14 5.81 7.59
N ALA A 139 21.09 6.35 6.81
CA ALA A 139 20.97 6.58 5.36
C ALA A 139 20.52 5.32 4.56
N ASN A 140 20.58 4.14 5.17
CA ASN A 140 20.11 2.87 4.63
C ASN A 140 18.59 2.80 4.41
N VAL A 141 17.76 3.62 5.08
CA VAL A 141 16.31 3.62 4.82
C VAL A 141 16.03 4.05 3.39
N PHE A 142 16.60 5.18 2.95
CA PHE A 142 16.41 5.66 1.58
C PHE A 142 17.07 4.74 0.54
N VAL A 143 18.26 4.20 0.82
CA VAL A 143 18.93 3.26 -0.09
C VAL A 143 18.14 1.95 -0.24
N ALA A 144 17.58 1.41 0.84
CA ALA A 144 16.70 0.24 0.79
C ALA A 144 15.40 0.54 0.04
N THR A 145 14.89 1.77 0.15
CA THR A 145 13.72 2.19 -0.62
C THR A 145 14.01 2.35 -2.12
N GLU A 146 15.25 2.67 -2.51
CA GLU A 146 15.69 2.80 -3.92
C GLU A 146 16.09 1.46 -4.57
N SER A 147 16.33 0.39 -3.80
CA SER A 147 16.97 -0.85 -4.28
C SER A 147 16.03 -2.02 -4.57
N CYS A 148 14.71 -1.84 -4.40
CA CYS A 148 13.75 -2.88 -4.79
C CYS A 148 13.61 -2.89 -6.32
N PRO A 149 13.63 -4.04 -7.01
CA PRO A 149 13.52 -4.06 -8.46
C PRO A 149 12.13 -3.56 -8.85
N ASP A 150 12.07 -2.32 -9.33
CA ASP A 150 10.90 -1.82 -10.04
C ASP A 150 10.63 -2.74 -11.23
N GLY A 151 9.56 -3.52 -11.12
CA GLY A 151 8.85 -4.03 -12.28
C GLY A 151 8.16 -2.86 -13.00
N ALA A 152 8.96 -2.04 -13.67
CA ALA A 152 8.59 -0.93 -14.53
C ALA A 152 7.77 0.21 -13.88
N SER A 153 8.43 1.35 -13.69
CA SER A 153 7.81 2.64 -14.01
C SER A 153 7.12 2.53 -15.37
N ARG A 154 5.80 2.37 -15.40
CA ARG A 154 5.04 2.66 -16.61
C ARG A 154 4.94 4.18 -16.74
N PRO A 155 5.30 4.76 -17.90
CA PRO A 155 5.11 6.19 -18.10
C PRO A 155 3.61 6.50 -18.05
N ALA A 156 3.28 7.66 -17.49
CA ALA A 156 1.94 8.24 -17.61
C ALA A 156 1.55 8.24 -19.09
N HIS A 157 0.38 7.65 -19.39
CA HIS A 157 -0.18 7.72 -20.73
C HIS A 157 -0.32 9.19 -21.16
N VAL A 158 0.29 9.49 -22.31
CA VAL A 158 0.05 10.69 -23.13
C VAL A 158 -1.39 10.75 -23.57
#